data_AF-A0A932G0L2-F1
#
_entry.id   AF-A0A932G0L2-F1
#
_cell.length_a   1.000
_cell.length_b   1.000
_cell.length_c   1.000
_cell.angle_alpha   90.00
_cell.angle_beta   90.00
_cell.angle_gamma   90.00
#
_symmetry.space_group_name_H-M   'P 1'
#
loop_
_entity.id
_entity.type
_entity.pdbx_description
1 polymer ?
#
loop_
_entity_poly.entity_id
_entity_poly.type
_entity_poly.pdbx_seq_one_letter_code
_entity_poly.pdbx_strand_id
1 'polypeptide(L)' 'MSVRLQAAFGRGRAGSGSGRTYARRDPERSVLHRVVQNHVDAFRSELERRGRALPGFVQRELDRFVKCGDLRAG' A
#
# COMPACT_ATOMS: atom_id res chain seq x y z
N MET A 1 21.82 11.92 -15.55
CA MET A 1 20.72 11.47 -14.67
C MET A 1 19.62 12.51 -14.69
N SER A 2 18.57 12.30 -15.48
CA SER A 2 17.43 13.24 -15.54
C SER A 2 16.14 12.44 -15.48
N VAL A 3 15.60 12.28 -14.28
CA VAL A 3 14.26 11.72 -14.10
C VAL A 3 13.30 12.90 -14.09
N ARG A 4 12.62 13.11 -15.21
CA ARG A 4 11.49 14.05 -15.28
C ARG A 4 10.37 13.47 -14.42
N LEU A 5 10.18 14.04 -13.23
CA LEU A 5 9.02 13.80 -12.39
C LEU A 5 7.81 14.46 -13.07
N GLN A 6 6.98 13.68 -13.78
CA GLN A 6 5.63 14.11 -14.12
C GLN A 6 4.64 13.39 -13.22
N ALA A 7 4.30 14.05 -12.12
CA ALA A 7 3.13 13.72 -11.34
C ALA A 7 1.90 14.25 -12.10
N ALA A 8 1.25 13.40 -12.89
CA ALA A 8 -0.09 13.66 -13.37
C ALA A 8 -1.06 13.47 -12.19
N PHE A 9 -1.26 14.54 -11.42
CA PHE A 9 -2.32 14.66 -10.43
C PHE A 9 -3.68 14.55 -11.14
N GLY A 10 -4.59 13.80 -10.52
CA GLY A 10 -5.80 13.31 -11.15
C GLY A 10 -6.73 14.40 -11.70
N ARG A 11 -7.25 14.18 -12.90
CA ARG A 11 -8.43 14.89 -13.41
C ARG A 11 -9.67 14.08 -13.07
N GLY A 12 -10.35 14.43 -11.97
CA GLY A 12 -11.74 14.06 -11.73
C GLY A 12 -12.65 15.03 -12.47
N ARG A 13 -13.61 14.53 -13.27
CA ARG A 13 -14.68 15.35 -13.87
C ARG A 13 -15.68 15.76 -12.79
N ALA A 14 -16.03 17.05 -12.78
CA ALA A 14 -17.00 17.64 -11.85
C ALA A 14 -18.44 17.23 -12.23
N GLY A 15 -19.09 16.47 -11.36
CA GLY A 15 -20.56 16.37 -11.33
C GLY A 15 -21.11 17.47 -10.42
N SER A 16 -22.00 18.30 -10.95
CA SER A 16 -22.68 19.36 -10.20
C SER A 16 -23.79 18.75 -9.32
N GLY A 17 -23.39 18.30 -8.14
CA GLY A 17 -24.29 17.98 -7.03
C GLY A 17 -23.52 18.27 -5.74
N SER A 18 -24.13 18.94 -4.77
CA SER A 18 -23.49 19.31 -3.49
C SER A 18 -23.19 18.12 -2.57
N GLY A 19 -23.05 16.92 -3.13
CA GLY A 19 -22.58 15.72 -2.45
C GLY A 19 -21.15 15.43 -2.88
N ARG A 20 -20.23 15.33 -1.91
CA ARG A 20 -18.87 14.82 -2.17
C ARG A 20 -18.96 13.49 -2.91
N THR A 21 -18.59 13.48 -4.19
CA THR A 21 -18.44 12.24 -4.96
C THR A 21 -17.35 11.41 -4.29
N TYR A 22 -17.69 10.18 -3.90
CA TYR A 22 -16.72 9.25 -3.32
C TYR A 22 -15.61 8.95 -4.35
N ALA A 23 -14.37 9.33 -4.01
CA ALA A 23 -13.20 8.93 -4.76
C ALA A 23 -12.71 7.57 -4.26
N ARG A 24 -12.39 6.65 -5.18
CA ARG A 24 -11.82 5.34 -4.83
C ARG A 24 -10.53 5.55 -4.03
N ARG A 25 -10.39 4.85 -2.90
CA ARG A 25 -9.14 4.81 -2.15
C ARG A 25 -8.10 4.04 -2.95
N ASP A 26 -6.87 4.56 -2.93
CA ASP A 26 -5.71 4.01 -3.63
C ASP A 26 -4.59 3.80 -2.61
N PRO A 27 -4.77 2.84 -1.67
CA PRO A 27 -3.83 2.59 -0.58
C PRO A 27 -2.44 2.20 -1.09
N GLU A 28 -2.35 1.53 -2.24
CA GLU A 28 -1.11 1.14 -2.94
C GLU A 28 -0.24 2.35 -3.31
N ARG A 29 -0.85 3.53 -3.48
CA ARG A 29 -0.12 4.79 -3.69
C ARG A 29 0.28 5.51 -2.41
N SER A 30 -0.13 5.04 -1.23
CA SER A 30 0.36 5.60 0.03
C SER A 30 1.84 5.27 0.26
N VAL A 31 2.54 6.13 1.01
CA VAL A 31 3.94 5.88 1.40
C VAL A 31 4.04 4.64 2.27
N LEU A 32 3.12 4.47 3.23
CA LEU A 32 3.10 3.32 4.12
C LEU A 32 3.00 2.00 3.36
N HIS A 33 2.07 1.90 2.41
CA HIS A 33 1.89 0.68 1.63
C HIS A 33 3.16 0.31 0.86
N ARG A 34 3.77 1.27 0.15
CA ARG A 34 5.02 1.05 -0.59
C ARG A 34 6.16 0.61 0.32
N VAL A 35 6.34 1.26 1.48
CA VAL A 35 7.41 0.90 2.41
C VAL A 35 7.20 -0.52 2.94
N VAL A 36 5.99 -0.86 3.38
CA VAL A 36 5.71 -2.20 3.90
C VAL A 36 5.88 -3.24 2.79
N GLN A 37 5.32 -3.01 1.61
CA GLN A 37 5.42 -3.93 0.47
C GLN A 37 6.88 -4.20 0.08
N ASN A 38 7.74 -3.18 0.07
CA ASN A 38 9.15 -3.32 -0.33
C ASN A 38 10.04 -3.97 0.74
N HIS A 39 9.62 -3.99 2.01
CA HIS A 39 10.49 -4.37 3.12
C HIS A 39 9.96 -5.49 4.02
N VAL A 40 8.71 -5.94 3.83
CA VAL A 40 8.10 -6.96 4.71
C VAL A 40 8.89 -8.27 4.75
N ASP A 41 9.42 -8.72 3.61
CA ASP A 41 10.19 -9.97 3.56
C ASP A 41 11.57 -9.82 4.20
N ALA A 42 12.29 -8.73 3.90
CA ALA A 42 13.56 -8.42 4.55
C ALA A 42 13.42 -8.28 6.08
N PHE A 43 12.30 -7.69 6.53
CA PHE A 43 11.97 -7.60 7.94
C PHE A 43 11.74 -8.98 8.57
N ARG A 44 11.03 -9.88 7.90
CA ARG A 44 10.83 -11.27 8.36
C ARG A 44 12.15 -12.03 8.45
N SER A 45 12.99 -11.97 7.42
CA SER A 45 14.30 -12.63 7.42
C SER A 45 15.21 -12.11 8.53
N GLU A 46 15.18 -10.80 8.82
CA GLU A 46 15.97 -10.23 9.91
C GLU A 46 15.50 -10.70 11.29
N LEU A 47 14.19 -10.91 11.48
CA LEU A 47 13.66 -11.48 12.72
C LEU A 47 14.11 -12.93 12.88
N GLU A 48 14.01 -13.73 11.83
CA GLU A 48 14.47 -15.13 11.83
C GLU A 48 15.96 -15.23 12.16
N ARG A 49 16.79 -14.37 11.54
CA ARG A 49 18.23 -14.28 11.83
C ARG A 49 18.53 -13.95 13.29
N ARG A 50 17.65 -13.20 13.95
CA ARG A 50 17.75 -12.85 15.39
C ARG A 50 17.11 -13.89 16.30
N GLY A 51 16.58 -15.00 15.77
CA GLY A 51 15.85 -16.01 16.54
C GLY A 51 14.52 -15.47 17.09
N ARG A 52 13.90 -14.51 16.41
CA ARG A 52 12.63 -13.89 16.79
C ARG A 52 11.56 -14.24 15.77
N ALA A 53 10.32 -14.28 16.22
CA ALA A 53 9.17 -14.42 15.35
C ALA A 53 8.11 -13.36 15.69
N LEU A 54 7.37 -12.94 14.67
CA LEU A 54 6.16 -12.14 14.88
C LEU A 54 5.04 -13.03 15.42
N PRO A 55 4.18 -12.51 16.32
CA PRO A 55 2.91 -13.16 16.62
C PRO A 55 2.15 -13.46 15.33
N GLY A 56 1.50 -14.62 15.24
CA GLY A 56 0.87 -15.07 14.01
C GLY A 56 -0.18 -14.11 13.45
N PHE A 57 -0.88 -13.34 14.31
CA PHE A 57 -1.84 -12.34 13.84
C PHE A 57 -1.16 -11.18 13.09
N VAL A 58 0.03 -10.76 13.51
CA VAL A 58 0.78 -9.68 12.85
C VAL A 58 1.23 -10.12 11.46
N GLN A 59 1.67 -11.37 11.33
CA GLN A 59 2.07 -11.91 10.02
C GLN A 59 0.90 -11.89 9.02
N ARG A 60 -0.26 -12.39 9.45
CA ARG A 60 -1.49 -12.40 8.64
C ARG A 60 -1.95 -11.00 8.25
N GLU A 61 -1.90 -10.05 9.18
CA GLU A 61 -2.29 -8.66 8.89
C GLU A 61 -1.32 -7.98 7.93
N LEU A 62 -0.01 -8.25 8.03
CA LEU A 62 0.97 -7.76 7.05
C LEU A 62 0.69 -8.35 5.65
N ASP A 63 0.39 -9.65 5.56
CA ASP A 63 0.05 -10.29 4.29
C ASP A 63 -1.24 -9.71 3.68
N ARG A 64 -2.26 -9.46 4.50
CA ARG A 64 -3.51 -8.82 4.06
C ARG A 64 -3.26 -7.38 3.64
N PHE A 65 -2.44 -6.65 4.38
CA PHE A 65 -2.14 -5.24 4.12
C PHE A 65 -1.44 -5.03 2.78
N VAL A 66 -0.41 -5.83 2.45
CA VAL A 66 0.29 -5.70 1.16
C VAL A 66 -0.57 -6.13 -0.02
N LYS A 67 -1.55 -7.02 0.19
CA LYS A 67 -2.55 -7.43 -0.83
C LYS A 67 -3.70 -6.43 -0.94
N CYS A 68 -3.88 -5.53 0.01
CA CYS A 68 -4.95 -4.54 0.00
C CYS A 68 -4.78 -3.60 -1.20
N GLY A 69 -5.86 -3.36 -1.94
CA GLY A 69 -5.87 -2.55 -3.16
C GLY A 69 -5.78 -3.36 -4.46
N ASP A 70 -5.24 -4.59 -4.41
CA ASP A 70 -5.21 -5.51 -5.56
C ASP A 70 -6.56 -6.22 -5.71
N LEU A 71 -7.35 -5.80 -6.69
CA LEU A 71 -8.66 -6.39 -7.00
C LEU A 71 -8.57 -7.84 -7.49
N ARG A 72 -7.36 -8.36 -7.79
CA ARG A 72 -7.14 -9.77 -8.15
C ARG A 72 -6.92 -10.67 -6.94
N ALA A 73 -6.70 -10.09 -5.76
CA ALA A 73 -6.47 -10.81 -4.51
C ALA A 73 -7.74 -10.98 -3.65
N GLY A 74 -8.90 -10.54 -4.17
CA GLY A 74 -10.22 -10.65 -3.54
C GLY A 74 -11.03 -11.84 -4.04
#